data_AF-A0A7G9B694-F1
#
_entry.id   AF-A0A7G9B694-F1
#
_cell.length_a   1.000
_cell.length_b   1.000
_cell.length_c   1.000
_cell.angle_alpha   90.00
_cell.angle_beta   90.00
_cell.angle_gamma   90.00
#
_symmetry.space_group_name_H-M   'P 1'
#
loop_
_entity.id
_entity.type
_entity.pdbx_description
1 polymer ?
#
loop_
_entity_poly.entity_id
_entity_poly.type
_entity_poly.pdbx_seq_one_letter_code
_entity_poly.pdbx_strand_id
1 'polypeptide(L)'
;MKIKDLIAAVRDYPALRQALEESNTELDLSRMECAQLQSKINELEPLVDEYYQESCGKEYAANQERQKVETLKKALASFCPALDSTEQLRRFYDTIAPDFDDGGFRLYDAALAISGYPNLPGEFPYEDNRGVFDEADGHQLLKYLTALHFHAVRWEVVPGTPYEKAVLLDVDTATPEYRAFEKQLYTQALRDLGFQGLLPQEQERRIGKQKEKRKEGAER
;
A
#
# COMPACT_ATOMS: atom_id res chain seq x y z
N MET A 1 -68.06 -25.19 -43.28
CA MET A 1 -68.27 -24.24 -42.16
C MET A 1 -69.78 -24.15 -41.92
N LYS A 2 -70.28 -24.41 -40.71
CA LYS A 2 -71.73 -24.37 -40.45
C LYS A 2 -72.16 -22.92 -40.26
N ILE A 3 -73.40 -22.56 -40.60
CA ILE A 3 -73.95 -21.18 -40.47
C ILE A 3 -73.77 -20.62 -39.04
N LYS A 4 -73.88 -21.48 -38.03
CA LYS A 4 -73.65 -21.12 -36.62
C LYS A 4 -72.21 -20.63 -36.36
N ASP A 5 -71.22 -21.22 -37.02
CA ASP A 5 -69.81 -20.84 -36.89
C ASP A 5 -69.55 -19.48 -37.55
N LEU A 6 -70.26 -19.18 -38.65
CA LEU A 6 -70.17 -17.90 -39.35
C LEU A 6 -70.75 -16.74 -38.51
N ILE A 7 -71.88 -16.99 -37.84
CA ILE A 7 -72.54 -16.00 -36.98
C ILE A 7 -71.68 -15.72 -35.73
N ALA A 8 -71.06 -16.74 -35.15
CA ALA A 8 -70.11 -16.58 -34.04
C ALA A 8 -68.88 -15.76 -34.47
N ALA A 9 -68.27 -16.09 -35.61
CA ALA A 9 -67.13 -15.36 -36.14
C ALA A 9 -67.42 -13.87 -36.41
N VAL A 10 -68.61 -13.54 -36.92
CA VAL A 10 -69.03 -12.14 -37.14
C VAL A 10 -69.25 -11.40 -35.81
N ARG A 11 -69.74 -12.10 -34.77
CA ARG A 11 -69.95 -11.51 -33.44
C ARG A 11 -68.63 -11.23 -32.72
N ASP A 12 -67.63 -12.09 -32.89
CA ASP A 12 -66.33 -11.99 -32.22
C ASP A 12 -65.32 -11.12 -33.00
N TYR A 13 -65.59 -10.85 -34.28
CA TYR A 13 -64.73 -10.05 -35.17
C TYR A 13 -64.33 -8.67 -34.61
N PRO A 14 -65.23 -7.86 -34.00
CA PRO A 14 -64.84 -6.57 -33.43
C PRO A 14 -63.82 -6.70 -32.28
N ALA A 15 -63.97 -7.71 -31.42
CA ALA A 15 -63.06 -7.96 -30.31
C ALA A 15 -61.68 -8.44 -30.82
N LEU A 16 -61.68 -9.33 -31.82
CA LEU A 16 -60.45 -9.77 -32.49
C LEU A 16 -59.73 -8.61 -33.20
N ARG A 17 -60.48 -7.70 -33.83
CA ARG A 17 -59.92 -6.51 -34.47
C ARG A 17 -59.30 -5.55 -33.44
N GLN A 18 -59.97 -5.33 -32.32
CA GLN A 18 -59.43 -4.50 -31.23
C GLN A 18 -58.15 -5.12 -30.65
N ALA A 19 -58.15 -6.42 -30.36
CA ALA A 19 -56.96 -7.11 -29.87
C ALA A 19 -55.79 -7.07 -30.88
N LEU A 20 -56.09 -7.10 -32.18
CA LEU A 20 -55.07 -6.93 -33.23
C LEU A 20 -54.52 -5.50 -33.27
N GLU A 21 -55.36 -4.48 -33.12
CA GLU A 21 -54.92 -3.08 -33.03
C GLU A 21 -54.06 -2.84 -31.78
N GLU A 22 -54.46 -3.36 -30.62
CA GLU A 22 -53.68 -3.31 -29.37
C GLU A 22 -52.34 -4.04 -29.50
N SER A 23 -52.33 -5.23 -30.11
CA SER A 23 -51.08 -5.96 -30.36
C SER A 23 -50.16 -5.23 -31.33
N ASN A 24 -50.70 -4.55 -32.34
CA ASN A 24 -49.90 -3.76 -33.28
C ASN A 24 -49.29 -2.51 -32.61
N THR A 25 -50.02 -1.82 -31.72
CA THR A 25 -49.46 -0.67 -31.00
C THR A 25 -48.36 -1.10 -30.02
N GLU A 26 -48.54 -2.23 -29.35
CA GLU A 26 -47.50 -2.81 -28.49
C GLU A 26 -46.25 -3.24 -29.30
N LEU A 27 -46.46 -3.83 -30.48
CA LEU A 27 -45.36 -4.19 -31.39
C LEU A 27 -44.58 -2.96 -31.85
N ASP A 28 -45.27 -1.86 -32.17
CA ASP A 28 -44.63 -0.62 -32.60
C ASP A 28 -43.85 0.06 -31.47
N LEU A 29 -44.37 0.02 -30.24
CA LEU A 29 -43.64 0.47 -29.04
C LEU A 29 -42.37 -0.35 -28.83
N SER A 30 -42.47 -1.68 -28.88
CA SER A 30 -41.32 -2.58 -28.72
C SER A 30 -40.27 -2.37 -29.82
N ARG A 31 -40.69 -2.14 -31.06
CA ARG A 31 -39.77 -1.80 -32.17
C ARG A 31 -39.02 -0.49 -31.92
N MET A 32 -39.71 0.52 -31.38
CA MET A 32 -39.10 1.79 -31.05
C MET A 32 -38.07 1.64 -29.91
N GLU A 33 -38.37 0.87 -28.87
CA GLU A 33 -37.44 0.56 -27.78
C GLU A 33 -36.21 -0.20 -28.29
N CYS A 34 -36.40 -1.21 -29.14
CA CYS A 34 -35.30 -1.94 -29.78
C CYS A 34 -34.40 -1.01 -30.61
N ALA A 35 -34.98 -0.05 -31.34
CA ALA A 35 -34.21 0.93 -32.10
C ALA A 35 -33.42 1.88 -31.19
N GLN A 36 -33.98 2.31 -30.06
CA GLN A 36 -33.29 3.13 -29.07
C GLN A 36 -32.13 2.37 -28.41
N LEU A 37 -32.35 1.12 -28.01
CA LEU A 37 -31.31 0.26 -27.45
C LEU A 37 -30.18 0.03 -28.46
N GLN A 38 -30.51 -0.22 -29.74
CA GLN A 38 -29.51 -0.38 -30.79
C GLN A 38 -28.69 0.90 -31.00
N SER A 39 -29.34 2.08 -30.99
CA SER A 39 -28.61 3.37 -31.05
C SER A 39 -27.63 3.49 -29.89
N LYS A 40 -28.08 3.14 -28.68
CA LYS A 40 -27.24 3.21 -27.47
C LYS A 40 -26.08 2.21 -27.49
N ILE A 41 -26.30 1.02 -28.04
CA ILE A 41 -25.23 0.04 -28.27
C ILE A 41 -24.19 0.63 -29.24
N ASN A 42 -24.64 1.18 -30.37
CA ASN A 42 -23.75 1.76 -31.37
C ASN A 42 -22.97 2.98 -30.84
N GLU A 43 -23.55 3.73 -29.89
CA GLU A 43 -22.87 4.84 -29.19
C GLU A 43 -21.82 4.34 -28.18
N LEU A 44 -22.10 3.23 -27.48
CA LEU A 44 -21.22 2.70 -26.44
C LEU A 44 -20.07 1.86 -27.00
N GLU A 45 -20.26 1.18 -28.13
CA GLU A 45 -19.26 0.32 -28.76
C GLU A 45 -17.90 1.02 -28.97
N PRO A 46 -17.81 2.21 -29.61
CA PRO A 46 -16.52 2.89 -29.78
C PRO A 46 -15.90 3.37 -28.46
N LEU A 47 -16.72 3.70 -27.45
CA LEU A 47 -16.22 4.12 -26.14
C LEU A 47 -15.57 2.97 -25.38
N VAL A 48 -16.11 1.75 -25.52
CA VAL A 48 -15.51 0.54 -24.93
C VAL A 48 -14.17 0.24 -25.59
N ASP A 49 -14.08 0.36 -26.91
CA ASP A 49 -12.83 0.14 -27.65
C ASP A 49 -11.76 1.18 -27.26
N GLU A 50 -12.13 2.46 -27.15
CA GLU A 50 -11.23 3.52 -26.70
C GLU A 50 -10.74 3.28 -25.27
N TYR A 51 -11.66 2.96 -24.35
CA TYR A 51 -11.31 2.64 -22.96
C TYR A 51 -10.38 1.42 -22.87
N TYR A 52 -10.62 0.39 -23.68
CA TYR A 52 -9.78 -0.80 -23.73
C TYR A 52 -8.36 -0.46 -24.20
N GLN A 53 -8.24 0.33 -25.27
CA GLN A 53 -6.95 0.80 -25.79
C GLN A 53 -6.18 1.64 -24.75
N GLU A 54 -6.86 2.58 -24.08
CA GLU A 54 -6.25 3.36 -23.02
C GLU A 54 -5.77 2.48 -21.86
N SER A 55 -6.58 1.51 -21.43
CA SER A 55 -6.26 0.60 -20.34
C SER A 55 -5.02 -0.23 -20.70
N CYS A 56 -4.95 -0.79 -21.90
CA CYS A 56 -3.78 -1.51 -22.40
C CYS A 56 -2.53 -0.61 -22.47
N GLY A 57 -2.68 0.64 -22.91
CA GLY A 57 -1.58 1.61 -22.97
C GLY A 57 -1.02 1.94 -21.58
N LYS A 58 -1.90 2.19 -20.60
CA LYS A 58 -1.53 2.44 -19.20
C LYS A 58 -0.84 1.23 -18.57
N GLU A 59 -1.36 0.03 -18.81
CA GLU A 59 -0.77 -1.21 -18.30
C GLU A 59 0.59 -1.51 -18.92
N TYR A 60 0.76 -1.26 -20.22
CA TYR A 60 2.05 -1.39 -20.89
C TYR A 60 3.09 -0.43 -20.32
N ALA A 61 2.75 0.84 -20.14
CA ALA A 61 3.64 1.83 -19.53
C ALA A 61 4.02 1.45 -18.10
N ALA A 62 3.05 1.03 -17.28
CA ALA A 62 3.29 0.56 -15.92
C ALA A 62 4.24 -0.66 -15.89
N ASN A 63 4.07 -1.61 -16.81
CA ASN A 63 4.96 -2.77 -16.91
C ASN A 63 6.37 -2.38 -17.36
N GLN A 64 6.52 -1.42 -18.27
CA GLN A 64 7.85 -0.89 -18.62
C GLN A 64 8.54 -0.26 -17.40
N GLU A 65 7.85 0.57 -16.63
CA GLU A 65 8.43 1.19 -15.44
C GLU A 65 8.77 0.15 -14.37
N ARG A 66 7.90 -0.84 -14.14
CA ARG A 66 8.21 -1.99 -13.25
C ARG A 66 9.47 -2.72 -13.67
N GLN A 67 9.64 -2.98 -14.97
CA GLN A 67 10.83 -3.65 -15.51
C GLN A 67 12.10 -2.80 -15.32
N LYS A 68 12.02 -1.48 -15.54
CA LYS A 68 13.13 -0.55 -15.28
C LYS A 68 13.51 -0.56 -13.81
N VAL A 69 12.55 -0.41 -12.90
CA VAL A 69 12.77 -0.43 -11.44
C VAL A 69 13.37 -1.75 -10.99
N GLU A 70 12.87 -2.89 -11.46
CA GLU A 70 13.43 -4.20 -11.12
C GLU A 70 14.86 -4.38 -11.65
N THR A 71 15.16 -3.84 -12.83
CA THR A 71 16.52 -3.86 -13.38
C THR A 71 17.46 -2.98 -12.56
N LEU A 72 17.04 -1.78 -12.18
CA LEU A 72 17.78 -0.88 -11.31
C LEU A 72 18.00 -1.49 -9.92
N LYS A 73 16.99 -2.13 -9.34
CA LYS A 73 17.08 -2.84 -8.05
C LYS A 73 18.13 -3.96 -8.10
N LYS A 74 18.16 -4.74 -9.19
CA LYS A 74 19.18 -5.77 -9.41
C LYS A 74 20.58 -5.17 -9.60
N ALA A 75 20.69 -4.09 -10.38
CA ALA A 75 21.96 -3.39 -10.59
C ALA A 75 22.48 -2.83 -9.26
N LEU A 76 21.65 -2.11 -8.50
CA LEU A 76 21.98 -1.57 -7.19
C LEU A 76 22.47 -2.68 -6.24
N ALA A 77 21.78 -3.82 -6.20
CA ALA A 77 22.21 -4.97 -5.40
C ALA A 77 23.54 -5.60 -5.87
N SER A 78 23.94 -5.41 -7.13
CA SER A 78 25.21 -5.92 -7.68
C SER A 78 26.39 -4.95 -7.52
N PHE A 79 26.13 -3.64 -7.50
CA PHE A 79 27.16 -2.60 -7.42
C PHE A 79 27.37 -2.09 -6.00
N CYS A 80 26.34 -2.14 -5.14
CA CYS A 80 26.48 -1.74 -3.74
C CYS A 80 27.09 -2.88 -2.91
N PRO A 81 28.07 -2.59 -2.05
CA PRO A 81 28.49 -3.55 -1.04
C PRO A 81 27.30 -3.92 -0.13
N ALA A 82 27.37 -5.09 0.49
CA ALA A 82 26.43 -5.47 1.53
C ALA A 82 26.33 -4.36 2.58
N LEU A 83 25.13 -3.99 3.00
CA LEU A 83 24.93 -3.08 4.13
C LEU A 83 25.26 -3.82 5.44
N ASP A 84 26.54 -4.03 5.71
CA ASP A 84 27.04 -4.92 6.77
C ASP A 84 27.34 -4.19 8.07
N SER A 85 27.60 -2.88 7.98
CA SER A 85 27.91 -1.98 9.09
C SER A 85 26.75 -1.04 9.40
N THR A 86 26.62 -0.69 10.68
CA THR A 86 25.59 0.26 11.16
C THR A 86 25.70 1.62 10.46
N GLU A 87 26.92 2.11 10.22
CA GLU A 87 27.14 3.38 9.53
C GLU A 87 26.64 3.37 8.08
N GLN A 88 26.81 2.25 7.35
CA GLN A 88 26.29 2.12 6.00
C GLN A 88 24.78 2.04 5.97
N LEU A 89 24.18 1.27 6.89
CA LEU A 89 22.72 1.19 7.04
C LEU A 89 22.11 2.56 7.31
N ARG A 90 22.70 3.31 8.26
CA ARG A 90 22.31 4.66 8.60
C ARG A 90 22.44 5.62 7.42
N ARG A 91 23.61 5.68 6.77
CA ARG A 91 23.83 6.54 5.61
C ARG A 91 22.87 6.24 4.46
N PHE A 92 22.59 4.96 4.22
CA PHE A 92 21.65 4.55 3.19
C PHE A 92 20.23 5.01 3.53
N TYR A 93 19.78 4.79 4.78
CA TYR A 93 18.50 5.29 5.26
C TYR A 93 18.41 6.82 5.14
N ASP A 94 19.40 7.56 5.65
CA ASP A 94 19.41 9.04 5.61
C ASP A 94 19.35 9.59 4.18
N THR A 95 19.87 8.84 3.20
CA THR A 95 19.82 9.22 1.78
C THR A 95 18.43 9.05 1.18
N ILE A 96 17.67 8.04 1.60
CA ILE A 96 16.33 7.75 1.06
C ILE A 96 15.20 8.33 1.91
N ALA A 97 15.48 8.68 3.17
CA ALA A 97 14.47 9.14 4.13
C ALA A 97 13.63 10.32 3.62
N PRO A 98 14.18 11.36 2.95
CA PRO A 98 13.34 12.46 2.45
C PRO A 98 12.23 12.05 1.49
N ASP A 99 12.43 10.99 0.69
CA ASP A 99 11.44 10.53 -0.29
C ASP A 99 10.53 9.41 0.27
N PHE A 100 11.02 8.63 1.24
CA PHE A 100 10.38 7.40 1.71
C PHE A 100 9.86 7.45 3.15
N ASP A 101 10.42 8.33 3.98
CA ASP A 101 10.13 8.45 5.41
C ASP A 101 10.48 9.85 5.96
N ASP A 102 10.00 10.91 5.31
CA ASP A 102 10.34 12.31 5.64
C ASP A 102 10.03 12.67 7.10
N GLY A 103 8.91 12.14 7.62
CA GLY A 103 8.53 12.31 9.02
C GLY A 103 9.25 11.35 9.99
N GLY A 104 10.01 10.37 9.52
CA GLY A 104 10.68 9.38 10.37
C GLY A 104 9.73 8.36 11.04
N PHE A 105 8.50 8.23 10.55
CA PHE A 105 7.50 7.34 11.14
C PHE A 105 7.84 5.87 10.91
N ARG A 106 8.44 5.50 9.77
CA ARG A 106 8.87 4.11 9.54
C ARG A 106 10.03 3.73 10.44
N LEU A 107 10.95 4.67 10.67
CA LEU A 107 12.02 4.48 11.64
C LEU A 107 11.47 4.34 13.07
N TYR A 108 10.47 5.14 13.44
CA TYR A 108 9.77 5.01 14.72
C TYR A 108 9.04 3.67 14.86
N ASP A 109 8.28 3.24 13.86
CA ASP A 109 7.58 1.95 13.83
C ASP A 109 8.58 0.78 14.00
N ALA A 110 9.72 0.86 13.32
CA ALA A 110 10.80 -0.11 13.47
C ALA A 110 11.38 -0.11 14.89
N ALA A 111 11.56 1.07 15.50
CA ALA A 111 11.99 1.18 16.89
C ALA A 111 10.97 0.62 17.87
N LEU A 112 9.67 0.85 17.66
CA LEU A 112 8.58 0.27 18.47
C LEU A 112 8.59 -1.25 18.43
N ALA A 113 8.79 -1.82 17.23
CA ALA A 113 8.85 -3.28 17.04
C ALA A 113 10.03 -3.92 17.80
N ILE A 114 11.11 -3.16 18.04
CA ILE A 114 12.31 -3.62 18.76
C ILE A 114 12.18 -3.36 20.26
N SER A 115 11.71 -2.18 20.65
CA SER A 115 11.74 -1.68 22.03
C SER A 115 10.72 -2.36 22.94
N GLY A 116 9.63 -2.89 22.38
CA GLY A 116 8.59 -3.61 23.12
C GLY A 116 7.66 -2.70 23.94
N TYR A 117 7.69 -1.38 23.71
CA TYR A 117 6.78 -0.41 24.35
C TYR A 117 5.67 0.01 23.38
N PRO A 118 4.53 -0.70 23.32
CA PRO A 118 3.50 -0.47 22.30
C PRO A 118 2.73 0.85 22.49
N ASN A 119 2.82 1.50 23.65
CA ASN A 119 2.06 2.70 23.97
C ASN A 119 2.94 3.79 24.58
N LEU A 120 3.67 4.52 23.73
CA LEU A 120 4.53 5.63 24.17
C LEU A 120 3.78 6.72 24.95
N PRO A 121 2.58 7.19 24.52
CA PRO A 121 1.82 8.19 25.29
C PRO A 121 1.53 7.80 26.74
N GLY A 122 1.25 6.51 26.98
CA GLY A 122 0.98 6.01 28.33
C GLY A 122 2.17 6.08 29.28
N GLU A 123 3.39 6.07 28.75
CA GLU A 123 4.64 6.16 29.52
C GLU A 123 5.02 7.62 29.85
N PHE A 124 4.38 8.59 29.19
CA PHE A 124 4.63 10.02 29.35
C PHE A 124 3.31 10.80 29.57
N PRO A 125 2.61 10.59 30.71
CA PRO A 125 1.27 11.15 30.90
C PRO A 125 1.23 12.68 30.90
N TYR A 126 2.29 13.33 31.39
CA TYR A 126 2.32 14.80 31.41
C TYR A 126 2.47 15.38 30.00
N GLU A 127 3.38 14.82 29.21
CA GLU A 127 3.64 15.21 27.82
C GLU A 127 2.41 14.95 26.94
N ASP A 128 1.77 13.80 27.11
CA ASP A 128 0.54 13.44 26.41
C ASP A 128 -0.59 14.42 26.71
N ASN A 129 -0.84 14.73 27.99
CA ASN A 129 -1.83 15.73 28.38
C ASN A 129 -1.51 17.16 27.91
N ARG A 130 -0.25 17.42 27.53
CA ARG A 130 0.19 18.69 26.94
C ARG A 130 0.12 18.70 25.42
N GLY A 131 -0.32 17.60 24.79
CA GLY A 131 -0.44 17.44 23.35
C GLY A 131 0.92 17.31 22.65
N VAL A 132 1.98 16.94 23.38
CA VAL A 132 3.35 16.85 22.81
C VAL A 132 3.41 15.78 21.72
N PHE A 133 2.66 14.69 21.86
CA PHE A 133 2.65 13.59 20.90
C PHE A 133 1.66 13.79 19.74
N ASP A 134 0.68 14.68 19.88
CA ASP A 134 -0.34 14.93 18.86
C ASP A 134 0.26 15.59 17.60
N GLU A 135 1.25 16.46 17.79
CA GLU A 135 1.94 17.17 16.70
C GLU A 135 3.34 16.61 16.41
N ALA A 136 3.72 15.52 17.07
CA ALA A 136 5.07 14.97 16.96
C ALA A 136 5.29 14.22 15.64
N ASP A 137 6.41 14.51 14.98
CA ASP A 137 6.89 13.66 13.90
C ASP A 137 7.52 12.36 14.45
N GLY A 138 7.72 11.38 13.59
CA GLY A 138 8.36 10.11 13.95
C GLY A 138 9.76 10.29 14.52
N HIS A 139 10.52 11.31 14.10
CA HIS A 139 11.83 11.62 14.69
C HIS A 139 11.73 12.07 16.15
N GLN A 140 10.75 12.90 16.48
CA GLN A 140 10.46 13.32 17.84
C GLN A 140 10.00 12.14 18.69
N LEU A 141 9.05 11.35 18.20
CA LEU A 141 8.57 10.13 18.87
C LEU A 141 9.73 9.14 19.12
N LEU A 142 10.63 8.98 18.16
CA LEU A 142 11.81 8.14 18.29
C LEU A 142 12.74 8.60 19.41
N LYS A 143 12.91 9.90 19.64
CA LYS A 143 13.73 10.42 20.75
C LYS A 143 13.16 10.02 22.11
N TYR A 144 11.86 10.19 22.30
CA TYR A 144 11.17 9.78 23.53
C TYR A 144 11.28 8.27 23.75
N LEU A 145 11.02 7.48 22.69
CA LEU A 145 11.10 6.03 22.78
C LEU A 145 12.52 5.54 23.06
N THR A 146 13.53 6.13 22.41
CA THR A 146 14.94 5.76 22.63
C THR A 146 15.37 6.13 24.05
N ALA A 147 15.02 7.31 24.52
CA ALA A 147 15.31 7.72 25.90
C ALA A 147 14.64 6.78 26.91
N LEU A 148 13.39 6.40 26.68
CA LEU A 148 12.68 5.44 27.52
C LEU A 148 13.37 4.06 27.52
N HIS A 149 13.69 3.54 26.33
CA HIS A 149 14.30 2.22 26.16
C HIS A 149 15.67 2.09 26.84
N PHE A 150 16.48 3.16 26.83
CA PHE A 150 17.80 3.18 27.47
C PHE A 150 17.78 3.78 28.89
N HIS A 151 16.61 3.97 29.50
CA HIS A 151 16.45 4.56 30.83
C HIS A 151 17.12 5.94 30.99
N ALA A 152 17.15 6.71 29.91
CA ALA A 152 17.68 8.07 29.82
C ALA A 152 16.57 9.12 29.98
N VAL A 153 15.61 8.88 30.87
CA VAL A 153 14.54 9.82 31.21
C VAL A 153 14.68 10.21 32.67
N ARG A 154 14.78 11.52 32.94
CA ARG A 154 14.69 12.08 34.27
C ARG A 154 13.32 12.74 34.46
N TRP A 155 12.69 12.48 35.60
CA TRP A 155 11.42 13.08 35.96
C TRP A 155 11.65 14.31 36.84
N GLU A 156 11.07 15.45 36.46
CA GLU A 156 11.13 16.70 37.22
C GLU A 156 9.73 17.09 37.68
N VAL A 157 9.57 17.38 38.98
CA VAL A 157 8.30 17.86 39.52
C VAL A 157 7.96 19.22 38.92
N VAL A 158 6.75 19.35 38.39
CA VAL A 158 6.23 20.60 37.83
C VAL A 158 5.78 21.51 38.99
N PRO A 159 6.39 22.71 39.16
CA PRO A 159 6.12 23.57 40.31
C PRO A 159 4.63 23.87 40.49
N GLY A 160 4.13 23.68 41.71
CA GLY A 160 2.74 23.94 42.06
C GLY A 160 1.74 22.85 41.62
N THR A 161 2.22 21.70 41.13
CA THR A 161 1.37 20.56 40.75
C THR A 161 1.96 19.25 41.27
N PRO A 162 1.16 18.16 41.37
CA PRO A 162 1.66 16.82 41.68
C PRO A 162 2.20 16.08 40.45
N TYR A 163 2.30 16.74 39.30
CA TYR A 163 2.76 16.12 38.05
C TYR A 163 4.27 16.16 37.91
N GLU A 164 4.81 15.18 37.21
CA GLU A 164 6.20 15.10 36.81
C GLU A 164 6.30 15.23 35.29
N LYS A 165 7.25 16.03 34.81
CA LYS A 165 7.58 16.16 33.39
C LYS A 165 8.84 15.35 33.08
N ALA A 166 8.90 14.77 31.90
CA ALA A 166 10.09 14.10 31.38
C ALA A 166 11.13 15.11 30.90
N VAL A 167 12.38 14.84 31.27
CA VAL A 167 13.58 15.47 30.72
C VAL A 167 14.41 14.36 30.10
N LEU A 168 14.48 14.36 28.77
CA LEU A 168 15.27 13.41 28.02
C LEU A 168 16.76 13.72 28.20
N LEU A 169 17.52 12.70 28.63
CA LEU A 169 18.96 12.77 28.78
C LEU A 169 19.64 12.19 27.53
N ASP A 170 20.91 12.52 27.33
CA ASP A 170 21.70 11.95 26.25
C ASP A 170 21.92 10.45 26.49
N VAL A 171 21.62 9.65 25.47
CA VAL A 171 21.88 8.21 25.47
C VAL A 171 23.32 7.97 25.05
N ASP A 172 24.05 7.12 25.79
CA ASP A 172 25.42 6.76 25.43
C ASP A 172 25.45 5.85 24.18
N THR A 173 25.69 6.48 23.03
CA THR A 173 25.78 5.81 21.73
C THR A 173 27.04 4.95 21.54
N ALA A 174 28.01 5.05 22.45
CA ALA A 174 29.23 4.24 22.39
C ALA A 174 29.01 2.82 22.97
N THR A 175 27.94 2.62 23.73
CA THR A 175 27.61 1.32 24.35
C THR A 175 27.36 0.24 23.30
N PRO A 176 27.82 -1.01 23.52
CA PRO A 176 27.53 -2.11 22.61
C PRO A 176 26.02 -2.39 22.50
N GLU A 177 25.26 -2.15 23.57
CA GLU A 177 23.81 -2.25 23.59
C GLU A 177 23.16 -1.26 22.61
N TYR A 178 23.55 0.01 22.65
CA TYR A 178 23.04 1.01 21.71
C TYR A 178 23.43 0.68 20.28
N ARG A 179 24.68 0.28 20.02
CA ARG A 179 25.12 -0.08 18.67
C ARG A 179 24.37 -1.28 18.10
N ALA A 180 24.02 -2.25 18.95
CA ALA A 180 23.19 -3.38 18.55
C ALA A 180 21.76 -2.95 18.21
N PHE A 181 21.16 -2.10 19.05
CA PHE A 181 19.85 -1.50 18.81
C PHE A 181 19.84 -0.68 17.52
N GLU A 182 20.78 0.23 17.32
CA GLU A 182 20.90 1.08 16.12
C GLU A 182 21.02 0.23 14.85
N LYS A 183 21.82 -0.84 14.90
CA LYS A 183 21.93 -1.79 13.78
C LYS A 183 20.61 -2.48 13.49
N GLN A 184 19.89 -2.95 14.51
CA GLN A 184 18.59 -3.59 14.35
C GLN A 184 17.54 -2.62 13.83
N LEU A 185 17.54 -1.40 14.34
CA LEU A 185 16.64 -0.32 13.97
C LEU A 185 16.69 -0.03 12.46
N TYR A 186 17.87 0.31 11.95
CA TYR A 186 18.02 0.60 10.52
C TYR A 186 17.81 -0.65 9.65
N THR A 187 18.21 -1.83 10.13
CA THR A 187 17.94 -3.09 9.40
C THR A 187 16.43 -3.33 9.24
N GLN A 188 15.66 -3.09 10.29
CA GLN A 188 14.21 -3.28 10.29
C GLN A 188 13.51 -2.20 9.46
N ALA A 189 13.87 -0.92 9.64
CA ALA A 189 13.31 0.18 8.85
C ALA A 189 13.54 -0.03 7.34
N LEU A 190 14.75 -0.41 6.93
CA LEU A 190 15.06 -0.69 5.52
C LEU A 190 14.33 -1.92 4.97
N ARG A 191 14.05 -2.93 5.82
CA ARG A 191 13.23 -4.08 5.45
C ARG A 191 11.78 -3.64 5.19
N ASP A 192 11.22 -2.81 6.07
CA ASP A 192 9.84 -2.33 5.97
C ASP A 192 9.65 -1.39 4.77
N LEU A 193 10.71 -0.65 4.39
CA LEU A 193 10.77 0.15 3.17
C LEU A 193 11.01 -0.67 1.88
N GLY A 194 11.19 -1.99 1.95
CA GLY A 194 11.33 -2.86 0.79
C GLY A 194 12.75 -3.04 0.23
N PHE A 195 13.77 -2.63 1.00
CA PHE A 195 15.20 -2.75 0.67
C PHE A 195 15.84 -4.02 1.23
N GLN A 196 15.07 -5.02 1.64
CA GLN A 196 15.60 -6.25 2.26
C GLN A 196 16.62 -7.01 1.38
N GLY A 197 16.58 -6.82 0.06
CA GLY A 197 17.52 -7.45 -0.87
C GLY A 197 18.96 -6.91 -0.82
N LEU A 198 19.19 -5.79 -0.14
CA LEU A 198 20.51 -5.18 0.08
C LEU A 198 21.13 -5.57 1.44
N LEU A 199 20.33 -6.22 2.29
CA LEU A 199 20.77 -6.66 3.61
C LEU A 199 21.60 -7.95 3.51
N PRO A 200 22.64 -8.13 4.36
CA PRO A 200 23.57 -9.26 4.27
C PRO A 200 22.91 -10.65 4.23
N GLN A 201 21.89 -10.89 5.08
CA GLN A 201 21.20 -12.18 5.17
C GLN A 201 20.53 -12.60 3.84
N GLU A 202 20.03 -11.65 3.07
CA GLU A 202 19.34 -11.93 1.80
C GLU A 202 20.34 -12.01 0.63
N GLN A 203 21.44 -11.26 0.69
CA GLN A 203 22.54 -11.39 -0.26
C GLN A 203 23.23 -12.76 -0.14
N GLU A 204 23.49 -13.25 1.06
CA GLU A 204 24.07 -14.58 1.30
C GLU A 204 23.17 -15.70 0.75
N ARG A 205 21.85 -15.62 0.97
CA ARG A 205 20.87 -16.55 0.39
C ARG A 205 20.87 -16.52 -1.13
N ARG A 206 20.98 -15.34 -1.74
CA ARG A 206 21.06 -15.19 -3.21
C ARG A 206 22.35 -15.77 -3.78
N ILE A 207 23.49 -15.48 -3.15
CA ILE A 207 24.81 -16.00 -3.55
C ILE A 207 24.84 -17.53 -3.41
N GLY A 208 24.26 -18.08 -2.32
CA GLY A 208 24.09 -19.51 -2.11
C GLY A 208 23.28 -20.18 -3.22
N LYS A 209 22.07 -19.67 -3.50
CA LYS A 209 21.20 -20.18 -4.59
C LYS A 209 21.85 -20.08 -5.97
N GLN A 210 22.66 -19.05 -6.22
CA GLN A 210 23.36 -18.88 -7.50
C GLN A 210 24.52 -19.87 -7.65
N LYS A 211 25.24 -20.18 -6.57
CA LYS A 211 26.29 -21.21 -6.56
C LYS A 211 25.72 -22.61 -6.75
N GLU A 212 24.55 -22.90 -6.17
CA GLU A 212 23.86 -24.19 -6.27
C GLU A 212 23.40 -24.46 -7.72
N LYS A 213 22.77 -23.47 -8.36
CA LYS A 213 22.39 -23.55 -9.79
C LYS A 213 23.56 -23.76 -10.75
N ARG A 214 24.74 -23.21 -10.41
CA ARG A 214 25.97 -23.44 -11.20
C ARG A 214 26.55 -24.83 -11.02
N LYS A 215 26.32 -25.48 -9.87
CA LYS A 215 26.74 -26.88 -9.64
C LYS A 215 25.80 -27.86 -10.35
N GLU A 216 24.48 -27.66 -10.27
CA GLU A 216 23.51 -28.52 -10.98
C GLU A 216 23.64 -28.44 -12.51
N GLY A 217 24.06 -27.29 -13.05
CA GLY A 217 24.33 -27.12 -14.48
C GLY A 217 25.68 -27.67 -14.95
N ALA A 218 26.59 -28.03 -14.02
CA ALA A 218 27.88 -28.63 -14.33
C ALA A 218 27.90 -30.17 -14.15
N GLU A 219 26.87 -30.73 -13.51
CA GLU A 219 26.66 -32.17 -13.31
C GLU A 219 25.68 -32.80 -14.33
N ARG A 220 25.25 -32.05 -15.34
CA ARG A 220 24.44 -32.51 -16.49
C ARG A 220 25.25 -32.42 -17.78
#